data_AF-A0A1W5D413-F1
#
_entry.id   AF-A0A1W5D413-F1
#
_cell.length_a   1.000
_cell.length_b   1.000
_cell.length_c   1.000
_cell.angle_alpha   90.00
_cell.angle_beta   90.00
_cell.angle_gamma   90.00
#
_symmetry.space_group_name_H-M   'P 1'
#
loop_
_entity.id
_entity.type
_entity.pdbx_description
1 polymer ?
#
loop_
_entity_poly.entity_id
_entity_poly.type
_entity_poly.pdbx_seq_one_letter_code
_entity_poly.pdbx_strand_id
1 'polypeptide(L)'
;MDISMQDCYKLGWKIGAIVNGTAKRNILPTYQSERRRIAQVLIAFGHLFSRLFPGRPAKDAADDAGISVAEFEDAFEKGSMFASEWQ
;
A
#
# COMPACT_ATOMS: atom_id res chain seq x y z
N MET A 1 7.70 -0.87 -5.95
CA MET A 1 9.09 -1.34 -5.67
C MET A 1 9.55 -0.88 -4.29
N ASP A 2 9.06 0.26 -3.81
CA ASP A 2 9.54 0.93 -2.60
C ASP A 2 9.12 0.24 -1.30
N ILE A 3 7.87 -0.21 -1.22
CA ILE A 3 7.34 -0.90 -0.02
C ILE A 3 8.11 -2.20 0.26
N SER A 4 8.47 -2.97 -0.78
CA SER A 4 9.27 -4.18 -0.64
C SER A 4 10.69 -3.88 -0.14
N MET A 5 11.32 -2.79 -0.60
CA MET A 5 12.63 -2.39 -0.10
C MET A 5 12.58 -1.98 1.37
N GLN A 6 11.53 -1.26 1.77
CA GLN A 6 11.32 -0.89 3.17
C GLN A 6 11.03 -2.11 4.07
N ASP A 7 10.32 -3.12 3.57
CA ASP A 7 10.11 -4.38 4.30
C ASP A 7 11.45 -5.07 4.57
N CYS A 8 12.31 -5.17 3.55
CA CYS A 8 13.65 -5.72 3.68
C CYS A 8 14.52 -4.90 4.64
N TYR A 9 14.47 -3.58 4.57
CA TYR A 9 15.21 -2.71 5.50
C TYR A 9 14.76 -2.94 6.95
N LYS A 10 13.44 -2.93 7.21
CA LYS A 10 12.84 -3.11 8.53
C LYS A 10 13.11 -4.49 9.13
N LEU A 11 13.12 -5.54 8.31
CA LEU A 11 13.45 -6.88 8.78
C LEU A 11 14.96 -7.08 8.93
N GLY A 12 15.74 -6.53 7.99
CA GLY A 12 17.19 -6.68 7.93
C GLY A 12 17.91 -6.17 9.17
N TRP A 13 17.58 -4.97 9.65
CA TRP A 13 18.23 -4.45 10.88
C TRP A 13 17.89 -5.29 12.12
N LYS A 14 16.66 -5.83 12.22
CA LYS A 14 16.24 -6.67 13.34
C LYS A 14 17.03 -7.98 13.37
N ILE A 15 17.18 -8.61 12.20
CA ILE A 15 17.99 -9.82 12.05
C ILE A 15 19.45 -9.52 12.40
N GLY A 16 20.02 -8.43 11.86
CA GLY A 16 21.40 -8.01 12.16
C GLY A 16 21.64 -7.78 13.64
N ALA A 17 20.72 -7.09 14.33
CA ALA A 17 20.82 -6.85 15.77
C ALA A 17 20.76 -8.15 16.61
N ILE A 18 19.95 -9.12 16.19
CA ILE A 18 19.87 -10.43 16.86
C ILE A 18 21.14 -11.24 16.66
N VAL A 19 21.67 -11.28 15.44
CA VAL A 19 22.93 -12.00 15.13
C VAL A 19 24.10 -11.40 15.90
N ASN A 20 24.14 -10.08 16.04
CA ASN A 20 25.19 -9.37 16.79
C ASN A 20 24.98 -9.37 18.32
N GLY A 21 23.91 -10.00 18.82
CA GLY A 21 23.61 -10.05 20.26
C GLY A 21 23.18 -8.73 20.88
N THR A 22 22.89 -7.69 20.08
CA THR A 22 22.46 -6.37 20.56
C THR A 22 20.94 -6.26 20.74
N ALA A 23 20.18 -7.27 20.29
CA ALA A 23 18.74 -7.36 20.51
C ALA A 23 18.27 -8.79 20.79
N LYS A 24 17.13 -8.91 21.48
CA LYS A 24 16.48 -10.21 21.76
C LYS A 24 15.60 -10.63 20.58
N ARG A 25 15.44 -11.95 20.38
CA ARG A 25 14.58 -12.52 19.31
C ARG A 25 13.12 -12.08 19.35
N ASN A 26 12.63 -11.63 20.51
CA ASN A 26 11.24 -11.18 20.67
C ASN A 26 10.90 -9.90 19.87
N ILE A 27 11.86 -9.22 19.26
CA ILE A 27 11.59 -8.09 18.37
C ILE A 27 11.17 -8.52 16.95
N LEU A 28 11.43 -9.76 16.53
CA LEU A 28 11.07 -10.21 15.17
C LEU A 28 9.57 -10.17 14.90
N PRO A 29 8.69 -10.63 15.81
CA PRO A 29 7.24 -10.55 15.60
C PRO A 29 6.72 -9.13 15.36
N THR A 30 7.41 -8.08 15.85
CA THR A 30 6.95 -6.71 15.67
C THR A 30 7.02 -6.26 14.21
N TYR A 31 7.83 -6.90 13.36
CA TYR A 31 7.85 -6.65 11.92
C TYR A 31 6.44 -6.80 11.31
N GLN A 32 5.74 -7.89 11.66
CA GLN A 32 4.42 -8.14 11.12
C GLN A 32 3.43 -7.06 11.58
N SER A 33 3.41 -6.70 12.87
CA SER A 33 2.51 -5.65 13.36
C SER A 33 2.82 -4.27 12.75
N GLU A 34 4.09 -3.97 12.48
CA GLU A 34 4.52 -2.71 11.86
C GLU A 34 4.15 -2.61 10.37
N ARG A 35 4.19 -3.73 9.63
CA ARG A 35 4.12 -3.72 8.15
C ARG A 35 2.83 -4.28 7.57
N ARG A 36 2.08 -5.09 8.33
CA ARG A 36 0.84 -5.73 7.84
C ARG A 36 -0.20 -4.70 7.41
N ARG A 37 -0.36 -3.61 8.17
CA ARG A 37 -1.34 -2.56 7.84
C ARG A 37 -1.01 -1.89 6.51
N ILE A 38 0.26 -1.60 6.27
CA ILE A 38 0.75 -0.98 5.04
C ILE A 38 0.45 -1.88 3.84
N ALA A 39 0.76 -3.18 3.96
CA ALA A 39 0.47 -4.16 2.92
C ALA A 39 -1.04 -4.27 2.62
N GLN A 40 -1.89 -4.21 3.64
CA GLN A 40 -3.35 -4.21 3.44
C GLN A 40 -3.84 -2.97 2.68
N VAL A 41 -3.31 -1.79 3.03
CA VAL A 41 -3.65 -0.54 2.33
C VAL A 41 -3.17 -0.60 0.87
N LEU A 42 -1.95 -1.09 0.63
CA LEU A 42 -1.42 -1.28 -0.72
C LEU A 42 -2.30 -2.20 -1.57
N ILE A 43 -2.74 -3.33 -1.00
CA ILE A 43 -3.61 -4.29 -1.69
C ILE A 43 -4.96 -3.65 -2.00
N ALA A 44 -5.58 -2.98 -1.03
CA ALA A 44 -6.87 -2.31 -1.22
C ALA A 44 -6.78 -1.24 -2.32
N PHE A 45 -5.69 -0.46 -2.33
CA PHE A 45 -5.41 0.51 -3.37
C PHE A 45 -5.24 -0.15 -4.75
N GLY A 46 -4.42 -1.21 -4.84
CA GLY A 46 -4.21 -1.94 -6.09
C GLY A 46 -5.51 -2.50 -6.68
N HIS A 47 -6.43 -3.00 -5.84
CA HIS A 47 -7.75 -3.45 -6.27
C HIS A 47 -8.63 -2.32 -6.79
N LEU A 48 -8.67 -1.18 -6.10
CA LEU A 48 -9.43 0.00 -6.52
C LEU A 48 -8.90 0.53 -7.86
N PHE A 49 -7.59 0.74 -7.96
CA PHE A 49 -6.96 1.31 -9.14
C PHE A 49 -7.10 0.39 -10.36
N SER A 50 -7.01 -0.92 -10.17
CA SER A 50 -7.18 -1.91 -11.25
C SER A 50 -8.61 -1.96 -11.81
N ARG A 51 -9.62 -1.52 -11.05
CA ARG A 51 -11.01 -1.39 -11.53
C ARG A 51 -11.24 -0.08 -12.28
N LEU A 52 -10.52 0.97 -11.90
CA LEU A 52 -10.67 2.31 -12.46
C LEU A 52 -9.90 2.51 -13.78
N PHE A 53 -8.78 1.80 -13.99
CA PHE A 53 -7.96 2.01 -15.20
C PHE A 53 -8.47 1.36 -16.50
N PRO A 54 -9.19 0.22 -16.50
CA PRO A 54 -9.73 -0.37 -17.72
C PRO A 54 -11.09 0.21 -18.17
N GLY A 55 -11.77 0.98 -17.32
CA GLY A 55 -13.14 1.41 -17.58
C GLY A 55 -13.21 2.66 -18.46
N ARG A 56 -14.16 2.67 -19.41
CA ARG A 56 -14.51 3.89 -20.13
C ARG A 56 -15.19 4.88 -19.17
N PRO A 57 -14.99 6.20 -19.32
CA PRO A 57 -15.76 7.19 -18.57
C PRO A 57 -17.26 6.95 -18.76
N ALA A 58 -18.05 7.14 -17.70
CA ALA A 58 -19.50 7.12 -17.80
C ALA A 58 -19.96 8.20 -18.80
N LYS A 59 -20.87 7.83 -19.72
CA LYS A 59 -21.41 8.79 -20.70
C LYS A 59 -22.46 9.71 -20.10
N ASP A 60 -23.17 9.23 -19.07
CA ASP A 60 -24.32 9.87 -18.44
C ASP A 60 -24.65 9.21 -17.08
N ALA A 61 -25.50 9.85 -16.27
CA ALA A 61 -25.83 9.43 -14.90
C ALA A 61 -26.58 8.08 -14.81
N ALA A 62 -26.95 7.48 -15.94
CA ALA A 62 -27.60 6.17 -16.03
C ALA A 62 -26.65 5.04 -16.48
N ASP A 63 -25.38 5.36 -16.81
CA ASP A 63 -24.37 4.37 -17.24
C ASP A 63 -23.66 3.76 -16.03
N ASP A 64 -24.33 2.83 -15.35
CA ASP A 64 -23.81 2.09 -14.18
C ASP A 64 -22.52 1.28 -14.50
N ALA A 65 -22.21 1.08 -15.79
CA ALA A 65 -21.00 0.39 -16.25
C ALA A 65 -19.82 1.36 -16.46
N GLY A 66 -20.06 2.66 -16.41
CA GLY A 66 -19.03 3.69 -16.52
C GLY A 66 -18.45 4.08 -15.16
N ILE A 67 -17.23 4.58 -15.16
CA ILE A 67 -16.59 5.04 -13.91
C ILE A 67 -17.09 6.45 -13.57
N SER A 68 -17.53 6.65 -12.32
CA SER A 68 -17.84 7.96 -11.78
C SER A 68 -16.58 8.82 -11.69
N VAL A 69 -16.63 10.03 -12.26
CA VAL A 69 -15.51 10.99 -12.24
C VAL A 69 -15.12 11.34 -10.80
N ALA A 70 -16.09 11.46 -9.89
CA ALA A 70 -15.82 11.76 -8.49
C ALA A 70 -15.11 10.61 -7.75
N GLU A 71 -15.46 9.35 -8.06
CA GLU A 71 -14.75 8.18 -7.51
C GLU A 71 -13.32 8.07 -8.07
N PHE A 72 -13.14 8.46 -9.33
CA PHE A 72 -11.82 8.52 -9.96
C PHE A 72 -10.94 9.60 -9.31
N GLU A 73 -11.48 10.81 -9.10
CA GLU A 73 -10.78 11.91 -8.44
C GLU A 73 -10.38 11.55 -6.99
N ASP A 74 -11.30 11.00 -6.20
CA ASP A 74 -11.03 10.56 -4.83
C ASP A 74 -9.97 9.43 -4.80
N ALA A 75 -10.05 8.47 -5.71
CA ALA A 75 -9.06 7.41 -5.83
C ALA A 75 -7.68 7.94 -6.27
N PHE A 76 -7.66 8.96 -7.14
CA PHE A 76 -6.43 9.60 -7.61
C PHE A 76 -5.77 10.42 -6.51
N GLU A 77 -6.53 11.22 -5.75
CA GLU A 77 -6.03 11.96 -4.58
C GLU A 77 -5.47 11.00 -3.51
N LYS A 78 -6.21 9.95 -3.17
CA LYS A 78 -5.74 8.92 -2.24
C LYS A 78 -4.49 8.20 -2.73
N GLY A 79 -4.40 7.93 -4.03
CA GLY A 79 -3.22 7.33 -4.66
C GLY A 79 -2.00 8.26 -4.62
N SER A 80 -2.20 9.55 -4.86
CA SER A 80 -1.14 10.56 -4.78
C SER A 80 -0.63 10.73 -3.34
N MET A 81 -1.54 10.82 -2.36
CA MET A 81 -1.17 10.84 -0.94
C MET A 81 -0.40 9.57 -0.56
N PHE A 82 -0.88 8.38 -0.95
CA PHE A 82 -0.19 7.11 -0.69
C PHE A 82 1.20 7.05 -1.34
N ALA A 83 1.40 7.60 -2.54
CA ALA A 83 2.73 7.64 -3.14
C ALA A 83 3.69 8.59 -2.38
N SER A 84 3.17 9.68 -1.82
CA SER A 84 3.96 10.70 -1.14
C SER A 84 4.26 10.42 0.35
N GLU A 85 3.33 9.78 1.07
CA GLU A 85 3.47 9.49 2.51
C GLU A 85 4.44 8.33 2.81
N TRP A 86 4.65 7.47 1.82
CA TRP A 86 5.45 6.25 1.97
C TRP A 86 6.78 6.31 1.22
N GLN A 87 7.24 7.51 0.85
CA GLN A 87 8.56 7.79 0.28
C GLN A 87 9.59 8.03 1.38
#